data_AF-A0AAD7H6U1-F1
#
_entry.id   AF-A0AAD7H6U1-F1
#
_cell.length_a   1.000
_cell.length_b   1.000
_cell.length_c   1.000
_cell.angle_alpha   90.00
_cell.angle_beta   90.00
_cell.angle_gamma   90.00
#
_symmetry.space_group_name_H-M   'P 1'
#
loop_
_entity.id
_entity.type
_entity.pdbx_description
1 polymer ?
#
loop_
_entity_poly.entity_id
_entity_poly.type
_entity_poly.pdbx_seq_one_letter_code
_entity_poly.pdbx_strand_id
1 'polypeptide(L)'
;MPGVRALKLAAEEARDPDVPPPKAEEMKLWLLSEILEALRARVCRKGLSDIEARLHVAQCVDVLKVLRSQLHAQTHLITWHNSNSTGQRTATWSATLIGPVGDRIKCVTGKYRRTREALIALKAEARRKLAHLGSSKCAQNKPTNKKTTLSWIWTVGGGPGEAEAQLHESVRMEWVKAKARRDRWVEEVQLLREEIKWVLRMLRWTQGK
;
A
#
# COMPACT_ATOMS: atom_id res chain seq x y z
N MET A 1 22.90 1.05 -11.74
CA MET A 1 22.72 2.23 -12.63
C MET A 1 23.97 3.10 -12.56
N PRO A 2 24.84 3.10 -13.59
CA PRO A 2 26.08 3.88 -13.59
C PRO A 2 25.84 5.39 -13.44
N GLY A 3 24.74 5.92 -13.97
CA GLY A 3 24.41 7.36 -13.85
C GLY A 3 24.11 7.81 -12.41
N VAL A 4 23.56 6.94 -11.56
CA VAL A 4 23.19 7.27 -10.17
C VAL A 4 24.40 7.14 -9.23
N ARG A 5 25.50 6.54 -9.69
CA ARG A 5 26.71 6.33 -8.88
C ARG A 5 27.28 7.65 -8.34
N ALA A 6 27.30 8.69 -9.16
CA ALA A 6 27.77 10.01 -8.75
C ALA A 6 26.91 10.63 -7.63
N LEU A 7 25.58 10.43 -7.68
CA LEU A 7 24.67 10.92 -6.65
C LEU A 7 24.82 10.14 -5.34
N LYS A 8 25.07 8.82 -5.44
CA LYS A 8 25.36 8.00 -4.26
C LYS A 8 26.67 8.40 -3.60
N LEU A 9 27.74 8.59 -4.39
CA LEU A 9 29.04 9.02 -3.87
C LEU A 9 28.94 10.40 -3.20
N ALA A 10 28.30 11.38 -3.85
CA ALA A 10 28.08 12.69 -3.25
C ALA A 10 27.26 12.63 -1.94
N ALA A 11 26.31 11.70 -1.84
CA ALA A 11 25.54 11.50 -0.62
C ALA A 11 26.35 10.81 0.50
N GLU A 12 27.25 9.88 0.17
CA GLU A 12 28.18 9.28 1.13
C GLU A 12 29.26 10.27 1.57
N GLU A 13 29.74 11.15 0.69
CA GLU A 13 30.72 12.20 1.01
C GLU A 13 30.14 13.26 1.95
N ALA A 14 28.84 13.57 1.82
CA ALA A 14 28.14 14.49 2.72
C ALA A 14 27.79 13.87 4.09
N ARG A 15 28.07 12.57 4.28
CA ARG A 15 27.75 11.86 5.50
C ARG A 15 28.87 12.07 6.53
N ASP A 16 28.46 12.25 7.78
CA ASP A 16 29.38 12.31 8.91
C ASP A 16 30.14 10.98 9.05
N PRO A 17 31.50 10.98 9.00
CA PRO A 17 32.29 9.76 9.08
C PRO A 17 32.17 9.03 10.41
N ASP A 18 31.75 9.71 11.49
CA ASP A 18 31.65 9.12 12.83
C ASP A 18 30.39 8.26 13.03
N VAL A 19 29.38 8.43 12.17
CA VAL A 19 28.13 7.65 12.22
C VAL A 19 28.33 6.34 11.44
N PRO A 20 27.95 5.16 11.96
CA PRO A 20 28.06 3.90 11.23
C PRO A 20 27.18 3.87 9.96
N PRO A 21 27.54 3.07 8.95
CA PRO A 21 26.78 2.99 7.71
C PRO A 21 25.34 2.54 7.96
N PRO A 22 24.35 3.18 7.30
CA PRO A 22 22.96 2.78 7.44
C PRO A 22 22.81 1.32 6.99
N LYS A 23 21.86 0.62 7.62
CA LYS A 23 21.54 -0.74 7.22
C LYS A 23 21.10 -0.77 5.76
N ALA A 24 21.26 -1.93 5.11
CA ALA A 24 20.90 -2.09 3.69
C ALA A 24 19.43 -1.71 3.41
N GLU A 25 18.52 -1.91 4.36
CA GLU A 25 17.10 -1.56 4.29
C GLU A 25 16.81 -0.05 4.40
N GLU A 26 17.73 0.73 4.96
CA GLU A 26 17.61 2.18 5.15
C GLU A 26 18.34 2.96 4.05
N MET A 27 19.11 2.28 3.21
CA MET A 27 19.81 2.89 2.08
C MET A 27 18.80 3.52 1.12
N LYS A 28 18.96 4.81 0.87
CA LYS A 28 18.08 5.54 -0.04
C LYS A 28 18.14 4.94 -1.45
N LEU A 29 17.01 4.41 -1.89
CA LEU A 29 16.79 3.97 -3.26
C LEU A 29 16.45 5.18 -4.12
N TRP A 30 17.47 5.77 -4.74
CA TRP A 30 17.29 6.88 -5.68
C TRP A 30 16.46 6.46 -6.89
N LEU A 31 15.16 6.70 -6.81
CA LEU A 31 14.19 6.56 -7.91
C LEU A 31 14.26 7.76 -8.84
N LEU A 32 13.86 7.57 -10.10
CA LEU A 32 13.92 8.65 -11.09
C LEU A 32 12.94 9.78 -10.71
N SER A 33 11.78 9.43 -10.15
CA SER A 33 10.80 10.40 -9.63
C SER A 33 11.31 11.28 -8.49
N GLU A 34 12.34 10.85 -7.75
CA GLU A 34 12.94 11.61 -6.63
C GLU A 34 14.15 12.46 -7.03
N ILE A 35 14.75 12.18 -8.19
CA ILE A 35 15.92 12.93 -8.69
C ILE A 35 15.45 14.26 -9.27
N LEU A 36 16.22 15.34 -9.08
CA LEU A 36 15.92 16.64 -9.67
C LEU A 36 15.97 16.58 -11.21
N GLU A 37 15.02 17.25 -11.89
CA GLU A 37 14.84 17.25 -13.34
C GLU A 37 16.15 17.46 -14.13
N ALA A 38 16.97 18.43 -13.71
CA ALA A 38 18.24 18.78 -14.36
C ALA A 38 19.25 17.61 -14.38
N LEU A 39 19.21 16.76 -13.35
CA LEU A 39 20.11 15.62 -13.22
C LEU A 39 19.58 14.39 -13.94
N ARG A 40 18.26 14.31 -14.21
CA ARG A 40 17.64 13.18 -14.92
C ARG A 40 18.19 13.02 -16.34
N ALA A 41 18.37 14.11 -17.08
CA ALA A 41 18.90 14.05 -18.45
C ALA A 41 20.33 13.47 -18.51
N ARG A 42 21.14 13.72 -17.46
CA ARG A 42 22.52 13.21 -17.34
C ARG A 42 22.59 11.77 -16.83
N VAL A 43 21.65 11.42 -15.95
CA VAL A 43 21.64 10.12 -15.25
C VAL A 43 20.89 9.04 -16.03
N CYS A 44 19.86 9.42 -16.79
CA CYS A 44 18.91 8.50 -17.39
C CYS A 44 19.25 8.21 -18.85
N ARG A 45 19.09 6.94 -19.24
CA ARG A 45 18.92 6.58 -20.66
C ARG A 45 17.55 7.03 -21.14
N LYS A 46 17.44 7.38 -22.43
CA LYS A 46 16.18 7.78 -23.06
C LYS A 46 15.10 6.72 -22.81
N GLY A 47 13.87 7.15 -22.47
CA GLY A 47 12.70 6.28 -22.24
C GLY A 47 12.59 5.68 -20.84
N LEU A 48 13.60 5.77 -19.98
CA LEU A 48 13.52 5.19 -18.62
C LEU A 48 12.48 5.90 -17.74
N SER A 49 12.32 7.22 -17.92
CA SER A 49 11.28 8.02 -17.26
C SER A 49 9.87 7.56 -17.63
N ASP A 50 9.66 7.15 -18.88
CA ASP A 50 8.36 6.72 -19.37
C ASP A 50 7.99 5.34 -18.83
N ILE A 51 8.99 4.46 -18.70
CA ILE A 51 8.83 3.14 -18.08
C ILE A 51 8.44 3.30 -16.60
N GLU A 52 9.13 4.16 -15.85
CA GLU A 52 8.79 4.42 -14.44
C GLU A 52 7.40 5.06 -14.31
N ALA A 53 7.03 5.99 -15.20
CA ALA A 53 5.69 6.57 -15.21
C ALA A 53 4.61 5.51 -15.46
N ARG A 54 4.84 4.57 -16.39
CA ARG A 54 3.92 3.44 -16.64
C ARG A 54 3.82 2.52 -15.42
N LEU A 55 4.93 2.24 -14.74
CA LEU A 55 4.94 1.47 -13.50
C LEU A 55 4.09 2.15 -12.42
N HIS A 56 4.25 3.45 -12.20
CA HIS A 56 3.45 4.17 -11.22
C HIS A 56 1.96 4.22 -11.58
N VAL A 57 1.60 4.28 -12.86
CA VAL A 57 0.19 4.15 -13.29
C VAL A 57 -0.37 2.78 -12.88
N ALA A 58 0.35 1.71 -13.19
CA ALA A 58 -0.07 0.35 -12.82
C ALA A 58 -0.19 0.20 -11.29
N GLN A 59 0.80 0.67 -10.52
CA GLN A 59 0.75 0.70 -9.07
C GLN A 59 -0.46 1.47 -8.54
N CYS A 60 -0.75 2.66 -9.08
CA CYS A 60 -1.93 3.42 -8.67
C CYS A 60 -3.22 2.64 -8.88
N VAL A 61 -3.36 1.98 -10.03
CA VAL A 61 -4.54 1.16 -10.36
C VAL A 61 -4.69 0.00 -9.38
N ASP A 62 -3.60 -0.72 -9.08
CA ASP A 62 -3.65 -1.86 -8.17
C ASP A 62 -3.88 -1.44 -6.72
N VAL A 63 -3.24 -0.36 -6.27
CA VAL A 63 -3.46 0.21 -4.94
C VAL A 63 -4.91 0.69 -4.79
N LEU A 64 -5.50 1.28 -5.84
CA LEU A 64 -6.91 1.69 -5.82
C LEU A 64 -7.86 0.48 -5.72
N LYS A 65 -7.58 -0.63 -6.41
CA LYS A 65 -8.37 -1.87 -6.28
C LYS A 65 -8.33 -2.39 -4.83
N VAL A 66 -7.15 -2.43 -4.23
CA VAL A 66 -6.99 -2.84 -2.83
C VAL A 66 -7.73 -1.87 -1.90
N LEU A 67 -7.58 -0.56 -2.09
CA LEU A 67 -8.23 0.45 -1.27
C LEU A 67 -9.76 0.29 -1.29
N ARG A 68 -10.35 0.08 -2.48
CA ARG A 68 -11.79 -0.18 -2.62
C ARG A 68 -12.21 -1.43 -1.85
N SER A 69 -11.51 -2.55 -2.01
CA SER A 69 -11.85 -3.78 -1.29
C SER A 69 -11.86 -3.60 0.24
N GLN A 70 -10.88 -2.86 0.79
CA GLN A 70 -10.82 -2.61 2.23
C GLN A 70 -11.92 -1.65 2.68
N LEU A 71 -12.21 -0.63 1.88
CA LEU A 71 -13.29 0.32 2.13
C LEU A 71 -14.66 -0.37 2.16
N HIS A 72 -14.95 -1.25 1.19
CA HIS A 72 -16.19 -2.03 1.17
C HIS A 72 -16.30 -2.98 2.38
N ALA A 73 -15.21 -3.69 2.71
CA ALA A 73 -15.17 -4.54 3.89
C ALA A 73 -15.42 -3.72 5.18
N GLN A 74 -14.80 -2.55 5.31
CA GLN A 74 -15.00 -1.67 6.46
C GLN A 74 -16.45 -1.20 6.56
N THR A 75 -17.05 -0.73 5.47
CA THR A 75 -18.45 -0.29 5.45
C THR A 75 -19.38 -1.42 5.85
N HIS A 76 -19.22 -2.62 5.30
CA HIS A 76 -20.03 -3.78 5.67
C HIS A 76 -19.86 -4.15 7.15
N LEU A 77 -18.63 -4.15 7.68
CA LEU A 77 -18.41 -4.44 9.09
C LEU A 77 -19.07 -3.40 10.00
N ILE A 78 -19.07 -2.13 9.62
CA ILE A 78 -19.74 -1.05 10.36
C ILE A 78 -21.26 -1.19 10.28
N THR A 79 -21.82 -1.45 9.10
CA THR A 79 -23.28 -1.63 8.96
C THR A 79 -23.75 -2.85 9.74
N TRP A 80 -23.06 -3.97 9.59
CA TRP A 80 -23.33 -5.21 10.35
C TRP A 80 -23.21 -4.97 11.86
N HIS A 81 -22.17 -4.25 12.29
CA HIS A 81 -21.99 -3.86 13.68
C HIS A 81 -23.18 -3.06 14.21
N ASN A 82 -23.58 -2.01 13.50
CA ASN A 82 -24.64 -1.11 13.94
C ASN A 82 -26.00 -1.82 14.01
N SER A 83 -26.23 -2.85 13.18
CA SER A 83 -27.46 -3.63 13.20
C SER A 83 -27.48 -4.74 14.26
N ASN A 84 -26.33 -5.35 14.57
CA ASN A 84 -26.28 -6.61 15.33
C ASN A 84 -25.64 -6.50 16.72
N SER A 85 -24.90 -5.42 17.02
CA SER A 85 -24.26 -5.26 18.33
C SER A 85 -25.24 -4.78 19.39
N THR A 86 -25.68 -5.70 20.24
CA THR A 86 -26.32 -5.37 21.52
C THR A 86 -25.36 -5.67 22.68
N GLY A 87 -25.12 -4.66 23.54
CA GLY A 87 -24.29 -4.77 24.75
C GLY A 87 -22.81 -4.37 24.60
N GLN A 88 -22.14 -4.15 25.73
CA GLN A 88 -20.77 -3.61 25.78
C GLN A 88 -19.70 -4.58 25.23
N ARG A 89 -19.88 -5.88 25.49
CA ARG A 89 -18.89 -6.91 25.13
C ARG A 89 -18.77 -7.09 23.62
N THR A 90 -19.91 -7.16 22.92
CA THR A 90 -19.98 -7.26 21.46
C THR A 90 -19.43 -6.01 20.79
N ALA A 91 -19.72 -4.82 21.35
CA ALA A 91 -19.18 -3.54 20.88
C ALA A 91 -17.65 -3.44 21.04
N THR A 92 -17.08 -4.04 22.08
CA THR A 92 -15.62 -4.03 22.27
C THR A 92 -14.95 -4.99 21.29
N TRP A 93 -15.52 -6.18 21.09
CA TRP A 93 -14.99 -7.18 20.16
C TRP A 93 -15.06 -6.71 18.70
N SER A 94 -16.16 -6.08 18.30
CA SER A 94 -16.30 -5.50 16.97
C SER A 94 -15.28 -4.37 16.72
N ALA A 95 -15.04 -3.50 17.70
CA ALA A 95 -14.03 -2.44 17.60
C ALA A 95 -12.62 -3.03 17.38
N THR A 96 -12.29 -4.14 18.07
CA THR A 96 -11.01 -4.84 17.85
C THR A 96 -10.89 -5.47 16.45
N LEU A 97 -12.00 -5.82 15.81
CA LEU A 97 -12.01 -6.34 14.44
C LEU A 97 -11.94 -5.22 13.38
N ILE A 98 -12.62 -4.10 13.61
CA ILE A 98 -12.69 -2.97 12.67
C ILE A 98 -11.38 -2.16 12.65
N GLY A 99 -10.72 -1.99 13.79
CA GLY A 99 -9.47 -1.22 13.92
C GLY A 99 -8.39 -1.61 12.90
N PRO A 100 -8.00 -2.90 12.80
CA PRO A 100 -7.00 -3.36 11.85
C PRO A 100 -7.35 -3.09 10.38
N VAL A 101 -8.63 -3.12 10.01
CA VAL A 101 -9.07 -2.78 8.65
C VAL A 101 -8.86 -1.28 8.39
N GLY A 102 -9.20 -0.44 9.37
CA GLY A 102 -8.93 1.00 9.32
C GLY A 102 -7.43 1.33 9.18
N ASP A 103 -6.57 0.62 9.89
CA ASP A 103 -5.11 0.83 9.80
C ASP A 103 -4.54 0.40 8.45
N ARG A 104 -5.04 -0.71 7.87
CA ARG A 104 -4.70 -1.10 6.50
C ARG A 104 -5.12 -0.02 5.48
N ILE A 105 -6.30 0.58 5.66
CA ILE A 105 -6.77 1.67 4.79
C ILE A 105 -5.81 2.86 4.87
N LYS A 106 -5.35 3.25 6.07
CA LYS A 106 -4.35 4.31 6.22
C LYS A 106 -3.05 3.97 5.49
N CYS A 107 -2.54 2.75 5.65
CA CYS A 107 -1.33 2.30 4.96
C CYS A 107 -1.48 2.30 3.43
N VAL A 108 -2.57 1.75 2.90
CA VAL A 108 -2.85 1.69 1.45
C VAL A 108 -3.04 3.09 0.88
N THR A 109 -3.72 3.97 1.62
CA THR A 109 -3.86 5.40 1.26
C THR A 109 -2.50 6.08 1.20
N GLY A 110 -1.60 5.81 2.16
CA GLY A 110 -0.23 6.30 2.14
C GLY A 110 0.54 5.83 0.91
N LYS A 111 0.42 4.54 0.54
CA LYS A 111 1.02 4.00 -0.69
C LYS A 111 0.51 4.74 -1.93
N TYR A 112 -0.81 4.93 -2.04
CA TYR A 112 -1.42 5.63 -3.17
C TYR A 112 -0.93 7.07 -3.30
N ARG A 113 -0.82 7.80 -2.17
CA ARG A 113 -0.33 9.18 -2.14
C ARG A 113 1.12 9.24 -2.65
N ARG A 114 2.01 8.38 -2.13
CA ARG A 114 3.41 8.31 -2.57
C ARG A 114 3.54 8.00 -4.07
N THR A 115 2.82 6.99 -4.57
CA THR A 115 2.87 6.64 -6.00
C THR A 115 2.29 7.75 -6.88
N ARG A 116 1.25 8.44 -6.43
CA ARG A 116 0.65 9.57 -7.14
C ARG A 116 1.57 10.79 -7.14
N GLU A 117 2.23 11.09 -6.03
CA GLU A 117 3.21 12.16 -5.92
C GLU A 117 4.39 11.93 -6.87
N ALA A 118 4.94 10.71 -6.90
CA ALA A 118 5.98 10.31 -7.84
C ALA A 118 5.54 10.47 -9.31
N LEU A 119 4.32 10.03 -9.63
CA LEU A 119 3.74 10.19 -10.97
C LEU A 119 3.52 11.65 -11.35
N ILE A 120 3.11 12.50 -10.40
CA ILE A 120 2.99 13.95 -10.62
C ILE A 120 4.38 14.55 -10.82
N ALA A 121 5.40 14.14 -10.07
CA ALA A 121 6.77 14.63 -10.25
C ALA A 121 7.31 14.32 -11.66
N LEU A 122 7.01 13.14 -12.22
CA LEU A 122 7.37 12.78 -13.59
C LEU A 122 6.52 13.50 -14.65
N LYS A 123 5.20 13.58 -14.45
CA LYS A 123 4.28 14.22 -15.43
C LYS A 123 4.27 15.74 -15.38
N ALA A 124 4.58 16.37 -14.25
CA ALA A 124 4.73 17.81 -14.14
C ALA A 124 5.85 18.31 -15.04
N GLU A 125 6.88 17.51 -15.27
CA GLU A 125 7.96 17.82 -16.23
C GLU A 125 7.43 17.77 -17.66
N ALA A 126 6.67 16.73 -18.02
CA ALA A 126 6.00 16.67 -19.32
C ALA A 126 5.02 17.84 -19.52
N ARG A 127 4.28 18.24 -18.47
CA ARG A 127 3.39 19.39 -18.48
C ARG A 127 4.13 20.72 -18.53
N ARG A 128 5.23 20.95 -17.80
CA ARG A 128 6.04 22.17 -17.88
C ARG A 128 6.70 22.30 -19.26
N LYS A 129 7.12 21.17 -19.85
CA LYS A 129 7.58 21.06 -21.24
C LYS A 129 6.46 21.21 -22.29
N LEU A 130 5.19 21.25 -21.89
CA LEU A 130 4.06 21.56 -22.78
C LEU A 130 3.33 22.86 -22.40
N ALA A 131 3.58 23.44 -21.22
CA ALA A 131 2.86 24.59 -20.70
C ALA A 131 3.16 25.88 -21.49
N HIS A 132 4.29 25.92 -22.20
CA HIS A 132 4.61 26.96 -23.17
C HIS A 132 3.76 26.88 -24.46
N LEU A 133 2.90 25.87 -24.61
CA LEU A 133 2.04 25.65 -25.79
C LEU A 133 0.53 25.85 -25.51
N GLY A 134 0.18 26.57 -24.44
CA GLY A 134 -1.19 27.06 -24.22
C GLY A 134 -2.06 26.13 -23.36
N SER A 135 -2.75 26.73 -22.38
CA SER A 135 -3.50 26.04 -21.32
C SER A 135 -5.01 26.17 -21.55
N SER A 136 -5.68 25.05 -21.82
CA SER A 136 -7.14 24.95 -21.77
C SER A 136 -7.57 24.57 -20.35
N LYS A 137 -8.36 25.45 -19.71
CA LYS A 137 -8.81 25.29 -18.32
C LYS A 137 -9.80 24.14 -18.21
N CYS A 138 -9.51 23.15 -17.37
CA CYS A 138 -10.47 22.11 -16.98
C CYS A 138 -11.31 22.60 -15.80
N ALA A 139 -12.63 22.57 -15.97
CA ALA A 139 -13.63 22.99 -15.00
C ALA A 139 -13.55 22.21 -13.67
N GLN A 140 -13.59 22.93 -12.56
CA GLN A 140 -13.68 22.35 -11.22
C GLN A 140 -15.13 21.94 -10.96
N ASN A 141 -15.35 20.65 -10.68
CA ASN A 141 -16.67 20.16 -10.32
C ASN A 141 -16.91 20.40 -8.82
N LYS A 142 -17.88 21.26 -8.49
CA LYS A 142 -18.23 21.64 -7.11
C LYS A 142 -19.35 20.72 -6.62
N PRO A 143 -19.14 19.88 -5.59
CA PRO A 143 -20.21 19.01 -5.12
C PRO A 143 -21.27 19.83 -4.38
N THR A 144 -22.50 19.75 -4.87
CA THR A 144 -23.70 20.31 -4.23
C THR A 144 -24.35 19.29 -3.29
N ASN A 145 -25.02 19.83 -2.29
CA ASN A 145 -25.43 19.19 -1.05
C ASN A 145 -26.76 18.42 -1.22
N LYS A 146 -26.80 17.12 -0.86
CA LYS A 146 -27.92 16.34 -0.25
C LYS A 146 -27.73 14.82 -0.46
N LYS A 147 -28.04 14.04 0.60
CA LYS A 147 -28.04 12.56 0.73
C LYS A 147 -26.87 11.86 0.04
N THR A 148 -25.80 11.66 0.80
CA THR A 148 -24.49 11.08 0.45
C THR A 148 -24.52 10.18 -0.79
N THR A 149 -24.44 10.78 -1.99
CA THR A 149 -24.06 10.05 -3.20
C THR A 149 -22.74 9.39 -2.90
N LEU A 150 -22.72 8.06 -2.91
CA LEU A 150 -21.49 7.30 -2.71
C LEU A 150 -20.45 7.88 -3.66
N SER A 151 -19.31 8.34 -3.13
CA SER A 151 -18.30 8.99 -3.97
C SER A 151 -17.88 8.06 -5.10
N TRP A 152 -17.45 8.61 -6.23
CA TRP A 152 -17.10 7.84 -7.44
C TRP A 152 -16.17 6.64 -7.16
N ILE A 153 -15.36 6.71 -6.10
CA ILE A 153 -14.48 5.63 -5.64
C ILE A 153 -15.26 4.33 -5.36
N TRP A 154 -16.51 4.43 -4.90
CA TRP A 154 -17.43 3.35 -4.56
C TRP A 154 -18.30 2.87 -5.72
N THR A 155 -18.33 3.58 -6.85
CA THR A 155 -19.21 3.31 -8.01
C THR A 155 -18.44 2.97 -9.30
N VAL A 156 -17.10 2.94 -9.25
CA VAL A 156 -16.30 2.56 -10.43
C VAL A 156 -16.37 1.06 -10.64
N GLY A 157 -17.22 0.65 -11.59
CA GLY A 157 -17.31 -0.72 -12.06
C GLY A 157 -18.70 -1.34 -12.01
N GLY A 158 -19.74 -0.55 -11.70
CA GLY A 158 -21.10 -1.07 -11.74
C GLY A 158 -22.18 -0.16 -11.16
N GLY A 159 -23.43 -0.45 -11.51
CA GLY A 159 -24.61 0.20 -10.92
C GLY A 159 -24.81 -0.16 -9.44
N PRO A 160 -25.81 0.42 -8.76
CA PRO A 160 -26.02 0.23 -7.32
C PRO A 160 -26.07 -1.23 -6.86
N GLY A 161 -26.67 -2.12 -7.66
CA GLY A 161 -26.75 -3.56 -7.35
C GLY A 161 -25.42 -4.32 -7.50
N GLU A 162 -24.57 -3.92 -8.44
CA GLU A 162 -23.24 -4.51 -8.59
C GLU A 162 -22.29 -4.06 -7.47
N ALA A 163 -22.48 -2.85 -6.94
CA ALA A 163 -21.73 -2.35 -5.79
C ALA A 163 -21.99 -3.19 -4.52
N GLU A 164 -23.23 -3.66 -4.31
CA GLU A 164 -23.57 -4.55 -3.19
C GLU A 164 -22.94 -5.93 -3.35
N ALA A 165 -22.96 -6.50 -4.56
CA ALA A 165 -22.26 -7.76 -4.86
C ALA A 165 -20.74 -7.65 -4.64
N GLN A 166 -20.12 -6.56 -5.09
CA GLN A 166 -18.69 -6.28 -4.86
C GLN A 166 -18.38 -6.12 -3.37
N LEU A 167 -19.30 -5.52 -2.61
CA LEU A 167 -19.18 -5.40 -1.16
C LEU A 167 -19.20 -6.79 -0.50
N HIS A 168 -20.16 -7.65 -0.83
CA HIS A 168 -20.18 -9.03 -0.33
C HIS A 168 -18.92 -9.81 -0.71
N GLU A 169 -18.43 -9.67 -1.94
CA GLU A 169 -17.21 -10.34 -2.40
C GLU A 169 -15.97 -9.85 -1.64
N SER A 170 -15.84 -8.55 -1.41
CA SER A 170 -14.74 -7.99 -0.62
C SER A 170 -14.69 -8.54 0.81
N VAL A 171 -15.85 -8.73 1.43
CA VAL A 171 -15.99 -9.31 2.76
C VAL A 171 -15.64 -10.80 2.75
N ARG A 172 -16.11 -11.56 1.76
CA ARG A 172 -15.74 -12.97 1.58
C ARG A 172 -14.24 -13.14 1.42
N MET A 173 -13.61 -12.30 0.61
CA MET A 173 -12.15 -12.30 0.44
C MET A 173 -11.40 -12.03 1.74
N GLU A 174 -11.85 -11.04 2.53
CA GLU A 174 -11.23 -10.79 3.84
C GLU A 174 -11.46 -11.93 4.84
N TRP A 175 -12.64 -12.57 4.80
CA TRP A 175 -12.93 -13.76 5.60
C TRP A 175 -12.03 -14.94 5.22
N VAL A 176 -11.89 -15.23 3.92
CA VAL A 176 -11.00 -16.31 3.43
C VAL A 176 -9.56 -16.05 3.87
N LYS A 177 -9.07 -14.81 3.74
CA LYS A 177 -7.72 -14.44 4.23
C LYS A 177 -7.56 -14.60 5.74
N ALA A 178 -8.59 -14.27 6.52
CA ALA A 178 -8.56 -14.42 7.98
C ALA A 178 -8.57 -15.89 8.39
N LYS A 179 -9.41 -16.71 7.73
CA LYS A 179 -9.46 -18.15 7.91
C LYS A 179 -8.12 -18.81 7.57
N ALA A 180 -7.52 -18.47 6.43
CA ALA A 180 -6.21 -18.99 6.03
C ALA A 180 -5.10 -18.63 7.05
N ARG A 181 -5.12 -17.42 7.61
CA ARG A 181 -4.18 -17.03 8.68
C ARG A 181 -4.37 -17.84 9.96
N ARG A 182 -5.62 -18.11 10.35
CA ARG A 182 -5.92 -19.00 11.48
C ARG A 182 -5.41 -20.41 11.22
N ASP A 183 -5.66 -20.96 10.04
CA ASP A 183 -5.28 -22.33 9.69
C ASP A 183 -3.76 -22.50 9.72
N ARG A 184 -3.04 -21.56 9.10
CA ARG A 184 -1.59 -21.51 9.17
C ARG A 184 -1.06 -21.39 10.59
N TRP A 185 -1.67 -20.56 11.44
CA TRP A 185 -1.26 -20.44 12.84
C TRP A 185 -1.42 -21.76 13.60
N VAL A 186 -2.49 -22.51 13.35
CA VAL A 186 -2.69 -23.83 13.96
C VAL A 186 -1.59 -24.80 13.52
N GLU A 187 -1.23 -24.81 12.24
CA GLU A 187 -0.11 -25.60 11.72
C GLU A 187 1.22 -25.19 12.36
N GLU A 188 1.52 -23.89 12.43
CA GLU A 188 2.76 -23.38 13.02
C GLU A 188 2.89 -23.77 14.52
N VAL A 189 1.79 -23.75 15.27
CA VAL A 189 1.79 -24.22 16.68
C VAL A 189 2.07 -25.72 16.78
N GLN A 190 1.53 -26.53 15.86
CA GLN A 190 1.80 -27.97 15.83
C GLN A 190 3.27 -28.23 15.46
N LEU A 191 3.79 -27.55 14.45
CA LEU A 191 5.19 -27.64 14.03
C LEU A 191 6.15 -27.25 15.17
N LEU A 192 5.90 -26.12 15.84
CA LEU A 192 6.73 -25.65 16.94
C LEU A 192 6.77 -26.63 18.12
N ARG A 193 5.64 -27.30 18.41
CA ARG A 193 5.60 -28.35 19.44
C ARG A 193 6.46 -29.55 19.06
N GLU A 194 6.45 -29.95 17.79
CA GLU A 194 7.31 -31.02 17.31
C GLU A 194 8.79 -30.61 17.30
N GLU A 195 9.12 -29.38 16.87
CA GLU A 195 10.48 -28.84 16.91
C GLU A 195 11.06 -28.87 18.34
N ILE A 196 10.28 -28.47 19.36
CA ILE A 196 10.72 -28.55 20.76
C ILE A 196 11.05 -30.00 21.16
N LYS A 197 10.19 -30.97 20.80
CA LYS A 197 10.45 -32.39 21.08
C LYS A 197 11.71 -32.89 20.38
N TRP A 198 11.92 -32.47 19.14
CA TRP A 198 13.10 -32.80 18.35
C TRP A 198 14.37 -32.23 18.97
N VAL A 199 14.38 -30.96 19.37
CA VAL A 199 15.53 -30.32 20.05
C VAL A 199 15.86 -31.04 21.35
N LEU A 200 14.87 -31.37 22.18
CA LEU A 200 15.10 -32.12 23.44
C LEU A 200 15.64 -33.53 23.19
N ARG A 201 15.20 -34.19 22.10
CA ARG A 201 15.72 -35.51 21.72
C ARG A 201 17.16 -35.42 21.22
N MET A 202 17.46 -34.41 20.42
CA MET A 202 18.80 -34.14 19.88
C MET A 202 19.79 -33.82 20.99
N LEU A 203 19.44 -32.94 21.94
CA LEU A 203 20.27 -32.60 23.09
C LEU A 203 20.57 -33.83 23.96
N ARG A 204 19.56 -34.66 24.25
CA ARG A 204 19.77 -35.92 25.00
C ARG A 204 20.71 -36.87 24.28
N TRP A 205 20.59 -36.99 22.96
CA TRP A 205 21.50 -37.81 22.17
C TRP A 205 22.94 -37.29 22.21
N THR A 206 23.14 -35.96 22.17
CA THR A 206 24.48 -35.36 22.24
C THR A 206 25.16 -35.50 23.61
N GLN A 207 24.40 -35.58 24.71
CA GLN A 207 24.92 -35.73 26.07
C GLN A 207 25.22 -37.19 26.46
N GLY A 208 24.72 -38.16 25.68
CA GLY A 208 24.97 -39.59 25.87
C GLY A 208 26.19 -40.12 25.12
N LYS A 209 27.04 -39.23 24.59
CA LYS A 209 28.37 -39.49 24.05
C LYS A 209 29.40 -38.80 24.94
#